data_AF-A0A969NG32-F1
#
_entry.id   AF-A0A969NG32-F1
#
_cell.length_a   1.000
_cell.length_b   1.000
_cell.length_c   1.000
_cell.angle_alpha   90.00
_cell.angle_beta   90.00
_cell.angle_gamma   90.00
#
_symmetry.space_group_name_H-M   'P 1'
#
loop_
_entity.id
_entity.type
_entity.pdbx_description
1 polymer ?
#
loop_
_entity_poly.entity_id
_entity_poly.type
_entity_poly.pdbx_seq_one_letter_code
_entity_poly.pdbx_strand_id
1 'polypeptide(L)'
;MFFSKVEFSPVDQILAIVGGDRSGQPTGQYIHFWDFETSEFLGQIKYEGHLLDLTFSPDGSMLATYHEVRESPAPNVAHLWDIETILESPNNHTDGC
;
A
#
# COMPACT_ATOMS: atom_id res chain seq x y z
N MET A 1 9.97 -11.18 12.73
CA MET A 1 9.62 -9.81 13.11
C MET A 1 8.59 -9.34 12.10
N PHE A 2 7.36 -9.08 12.54
CA PHE A 2 6.28 -8.60 11.67
C PHE A 2 6.30 -7.07 11.71
N PHE A 3 6.35 -6.41 10.56
CA PHE A 3 6.21 -4.96 10.48
C PHE A 3 4.79 -4.67 10.03
N SER A 4 3.87 -4.54 10.98
CA SER A 4 2.60 -3.87 10.70
C SER A 4 2.93 -2.38 10.63
N LYS A 5 3.05 -1.86 9.40
CA LYS A 5 3.24 -0.42 9.16
C LYS A 5 1.88 0.22 8.97
N VAL A 6 1.74 1.40 9.57
CA VAL A 6 0.56 2.27 9.50
C VAL A 6 1.08 3.68 9.30
N GLU A 7 0.48 4.40 8.37
CA GLU A 7 0.82 5.80 8.11
C GLU A 7 -0.44 6.62 7.81
N PHE A 8 -0.47 7.83 8.36
CA PHE A 8 -1.51 8.81 8.09
C PHE A 8 -1.08 9.68 6.92
N SER A 9 -1.99 9.95 5.98
CA SER A 9 -1.79 11.02 5.01
C SER A 9 -1.67 12.37 5.76
N PRO A 10 -0.72 13.23 5.38
CA PRO A 10 -0.50 14.51 6.04
C PRO A 10 -1.53 15.58 5.67
N VAL A 11 -2.30 15.39 4.59
CA VAL A 11 -3.20 16.41 4.02
C VAL A 11 -4.65 15.93 4.01
N ASP A 12 -4.87 14.65 3.72
CA ASP A 12 -6.21 14.06 3.63
C ASP A 12 -6.48 13.12 4.79
N GLN A 13 -7.77 12.85 5.05
CA GLN A 13 -8.22 12.01 6.16
C GLN A 13 -8.03 10.50 5.91
N ILE A 14 -6.92 10.12 5.26
CA ILE A 14 -6.69 8.77 4.77
C ILE A 14 -5.67 8.04 5.64
N LEU A 15 -5.99 6.81 6.02
CA LEU A 15 -5.11 5.89 6.72
C LEU A 15 -4.70 4.74 5.79
N ALA A 16 -3.40 4.57 5.56
CA ALA A 16 -2.85 3.41 4.86
C ALA A 16 -2.47 2.31 5.86
N ILE A 17 -3.07 1.12 5.71
CA ILE A 17 -2.79 -0.05 6.55
C ILE A 17 -2.31 -1.20 5.68
N VAL A 18 -1.19 -1.80 6.06
CA VAL A 18 -0.64 -2.95 5.36
C VAL A 18 -1.09 -4.24 6.03
N GLY A 19 -1.80 -5.09 5.29
CA GLY A 19 -2.26 -6.40 5.73
C GLY A 19 -1.58 -7.50 4.93
N GLY A 20 -0.86 -8.40 5.61
CA GLY A 20 -0.31 -9.62 5.00
C GLY A 20 -1.17 -10.84 5.32
N ASP A 21 -1.30 -11.76 4.36
CA ASP A 21 -1.79 -13.11 4.63
C ASP A 21 -0.81 -13.84 5.56
N ARG A 22 -1.35 -14.55 6.57
CA ARG A 22 -0.59 -15.34 7.55
C ARG A 22 0.07 -16.57 6.93
N SER A 23 -0.19 -16.87 5.66
CA SER A 23 0.39 -18.02 4.95
C SER A 23 1.90 -17.93 4.76
N GLY A 24 2.51 -16.75 4.92
CA GLY A 24 3.94 -16.54 4.67
C GLY A 24 4.32 -16.62 3.19
N GLN A 25 3.33 -16.75 2.30
CA GLN A 25 3.54 -16.69 0.86
C GLN A 25 3.61 -15.23 0.42
N PRO A 26 4.47 -14.87 -0.55
CA PRO A 26 4.55 -13.52 -1.11
C PRO A 26 3.34 -13.16 -1.98
N THR A 27 2.29 -14.00 -2.01
CA THR A 27 1.15 -13.87 -2.92
C THR A 27 0.02 -13.07 -2.27
N GLY A 28 -0.24 -11.88 -2.84
CA GLY A 28 -1.43 -11.07 -2.55
C GLY A 28 -1.38 -10.30 -1.24
N GLN A 29 -0.40 -9.40 -1.09
CA GLN A 29 -0.41 -8.41 -0.01
C GLN A 29 -1.16 -7.16 -0.46
N TYR A 30 -1.89 -6.55 0.46
CA TYR A 30 -2.71 -5.37 0.17
C TYR A 30 -2.34 -4.21 1.09
N ILE A 31 -2.40 -3.01 0.53
CA ILE A 31 -2.45 -1.76 1.27
C ILE A 31 -3.90 -1.30 1.23
N HIS A 32 -4.55 -1.22 2.38
CA HIS A 32 -5.91 -0.74 2.50
C HIS A 32 -5.92 0.74 2.84
N PHE A 33 -6.86 1.47 2.23
CA PHE A 33 -7.10 2.88 2.49
C PHE A 33 -8.44 3.04 3.20
N TRP A 34 -8.42 3.80 4.28
CA TRP A 34 -9.58 4.08 5.12
C TRP A 34 -9.73 5.57 5.36
N ASP A 35 -10.96 6.05 5.34
CA ASP A 35 -11.32 7.29 5.99
C ASP A 35 -11.47 7.01 7.49
N PHE A 36 -10.65 7.63 8.32
CA PHE A 36 -10.68 7.38 9.76
C PHE A 36 -11.75 8.19 10.50
N GLU A 37 -12.26 9.28 9.93
CA GLU A 37 -13.33 10.08 10.53
C GLU A 37 -14.68 9.36 10.37
N THR A 38 -14.94 8.86 9.17
CA THR A 38 -16.17 8.13 8.83
C THR A 38 -16.06 6.62 9.08
N SER A 39 -14.83 6.10 9.28
CA SER A 39 -14.54 4.66 9.36
C SER A 39 -14.92 3.89 8.10
N GLU A 40 -14.88 4.54 6.95
CA GLU A 40 -15.23 3.95 5.66
C GLU A 40 -14.00 3.39 4.92
N PHE A 41 -14.17 2.24 4.27
CA PHE A 41 -13.15 1.67 3.40
C PHE A 41 -13.17 2.40 2.06
N LEU A 42 -12.04 3.01 1.71
CA LEU A 42 -11.91 3.82 0.50
C LEU A 42 -11.38 3.01 -0.69
N GLY A 43 -10.57 1.98 -0.47
CA GLY A 43 -9.99 1.18 -1.55
C GLY A 43 -8.77 0.39 -1.12
N GLN A 44 -8.16 -0.35 -2.05
CA GLN A 44 -6.94 -1.12 -1.81
C GLN A 44 -6.03 -1.19 -3.02
N ILE A 45 -4.73 -1.30 -2.76
CA ILE A 45 -3.72 -1.63 -3.77
C ILE A 45 -3.18 -3.02 -3.48
N LYS A 46 -3.10 -3.86 -4.51
CA LYS A 46 -2.37 -5.12 -4.45
C LYS A 46 -0.91 -4.88 -4.81
N TYR A 47 0.00 -5.44 -4.03
CA TYR A 47 1.42 -5.46 -4.36
C TYR A 47 1.99 -6.86 -4.13
N GLU A 48 3.15 -7.12 -4.74
CA GLU A 48 3.85 -8.39 -4.63
C GLU A 48 5.11 -8.24 -3.79
N GLY A 49 5.45 -9.28 -3.02
CA GLY A 49 6.61 -9.26 -2.14
C GLY A 49 6.33 -8.67 -0.76
N HIS A 50 7.38 -8.54 0.04
CA HIS A 50 7.32 -8.09 1.43
C HIS A 50 7.53 -6.59 1.50
N LEU A 51 6.53 -5.86 1.96
CA LEU A 51 6.67 -4.43 2.18
C LEU A 51 7.63 -4.16 3.34
N LEU A 52 8.66 -3.37 3.05
CA LEU A 52 9.65 -2.92 4.01
C LEU A 52 9.30 -1.52 4.52
N ASP A 53 8.78 -0.67 3.65
CA ASP A 53 8.36 0.68 4.02
C ASP A 53 7.25 1.23 3.12
N LEU A 54 6.53 2.22 3.66
CA LEU A 54 5.67 3.13 2.91
C LEU A 54 5.82 4.55 3.43
N THR A 55 5.71 5.54 2.54
CA THR A 55 5.61 6.95 2.94
C THR A 55 4.68 7.74 2.04
N PHE A 56 3.81 8.58 2.61
CA PHE A 56 3.04 9.57 1.84
C PHE A 56 3.92 10.76 1.42
N SER A 57 3.63 11.35 0.27
CA SER A 57 4.17 12.66 -0.06
C SER A 57 3.68 13.73 0.94
N PRO A 58 4.44 14.82 1.16
CA PRO A 58 4.03 15.89 2.07
C PRO A 58 2.69 16.54 1.74
N ASP A 59 2.29 16.47 0.47
CA ASP A 59 1.00 16.97 -0.02
C ASP A 59 -0.12 15.91 -0.04
N GLY A 60 0.15 14.67 0.38
CA GLY A 60 -0.81 13.57 0.45
C GLY A 60 -1.20 12.94 -0.90
N SER A 61 -0.78 13.52 -2.02
CA SER A 61 -1.20 13.09 -3.37
C SER A 61 -0.58 11.75 -3.82
N MET A 62 0.57 11.39 -3.26
CA MET A 62 1.35 10.22 -3.65
C MET A 62 1.66 9.33 -2.46
N LEU A 63 1.76 8.03 -2.73
CA LEU A 63 2.31 7.05 -1.81
C LEU A 63 3.53 6.39 -2.44
N ALA A 64 4.67 6.41 -1.73
CA ALA A 64 5.82 5.61 -2.08
C ALA A 64 5.79 4.29 -1.30
N THR A 65 6.04 3.17 -1.97
CA THR A 65 6.19 1.86 -1.33
C THR A 65 7.53 1.25 -1.69
N TYR A 66 8.12 0.50 -0.75
CA TYR A 66 9.36 -0.23 -0.97
C TYR A 66 9.21 -1.67 -0.52
N HIS A 67 9.44 -2.63 -1.41
CA HIS A 67 9.28 -4.05 -1.11
C HIS A 67 10.41 -4.94 -1.63
N GLU A 68 10.59 -6.06 -0.93
CA GLU A 68 11.51 -7.15 -1.26
C GLU A 68 10.71 -8.33 -1.82
N VAL A 69 11.02 -8.75 -3.04
CA VAL A 69 10.47 -10.00 -3.59
C VAL A 69 11.34 -11.15 -3.13
N ARG A 70 10.96 -11.78 -2.02
CA ARG A 70 11.64 -12.99 -1.56
C ARG A 70 11.47 -14.10 -2.59
N GLU A 71 12.55 -14.84 -2.81
CA GLU A 71 12.66 -15.93 -3.80
C GLU A 71 12.84 -15.50 -5.26
N SER A 72 12.99 -14.20 -5.53
CA SER A 72 13.38 -13.69 -6.86
C SER A 72 14.81 -13.13 -6.83
N PRO A 73 15.64 -13.36 -7.87
CA PRO A 73 16.89 -12.62 -8.05
C PRO A 73 16.65 -11.14 -8.43
N ALA A 74 15.39 -10.72 -8.58
CA ALA A 74 15.04 -9.33 -8.89
C ALA A 74 15.50 -8.39 -7.77
N PRO A 75 15.92 -7.16 -8.12
CA PRO A 75 16.23 -6.14 -7.12
C PRO A 75 14.98 -5.76 -6.33
N ASN A 76 15.19 -5.20 -5.14
CA ASN A 76 14.10 -4.56 -4.38
C ASN A 76 13.45 -3.46 -5.22
N VAL A 77 12.13 -3.40 -5.19
CA VAL A 77 11.36 -2.50 -6.06
C VAL A 77 10.72 -1.42 -5.22
N ALA A 78 10.78 -0.19 -5.72
CA ALA A 78 10.02 0.94 -5.20
C ALA A 78 8.91 1.31 -6.19
N HIS A 79 7.70 1.52 -5.70
CA HIS A 79 6.57 2.00 -6.51
C HIS A 79 6.09 3.35 -5.99
N LEU A 80 5.57 4.15 -6.92
CA LEU A 80 4.85 5.39 -6.62
C LEU A 80 3.41 5.21 -7.06
N TRP A 81 2.49 5.58 -6.18
CA TRP A 81 1.06 5.43 -6.39
C TRP A 81 0.38 6.78 -6.27
N ASP A 82 -0.45 7.11 -7.25
CA ASP A 82 -1.29 8.30 -7.25
C ASP A 82 -2.58 8.00 -6.47
N ILE A 83 -2.79 8.71 -5.37
CA ILE A 83 -3.90 8.46 -4.43
C ILE A 83 -5.25 8.79 -5.06
N GLU A 84 -5.34 9.87 -5.85
CA GLU A 84 -6.58 10.25 -6.52
C GLU A 84 -7.07 9.13 -7.45
N THR A 85 -6.17 8.56 -8.25
CA THR A 85 -6.45 7.44 -9.15
C THR A 85 -6.96 6.20 -8.39
N ILE A 86 -6.40 5.93 -7.21
CA ILE A 86 -6.82 4.80 -6.37
C ILE A 86 -8.23 5.01 -5.82
N LEU A 87 -8.54 6.22 -5.38
CA LEU A 87 -9.84 6.56 -4.80
C LEU A 87 -10.94 6.65 -5.87
N GLU A 88 -10.62 7.06 -7.10
CA GLU A 88 -11.56 7.08 -8.22
C GLU A 88 -11.90 5.68 -8.73
N SER A 89 -11.00 4.70 -8.54
CA SER A 89 -11.18 3.32 -8.98
C SER A 89 -10.87 2.32 -7.85
N PRO A 90 -11.69 2.29 -6.78
CA PRO A 90 -11.38 1.51 -5.59
C PRO A 90 -11.40 -0.02 -5.80
N ASN A 91 -11.90 -0.46 -6.96
CA ASN A 91 -11.92 -1.85 -7.42
C ASN A 91 -10.88 -2.16 -8.50
N ASN A 92 -10.03 -1.21 -8.91
CA ASN A 92 -8.99 -1.50 -9.89
C ASN A 92 -7.84 -2.25 -9.22
N HIS A 93 -7.70 -3.51 -9.60
CA HIS A 93 -6.47 -4.27 -9.46
C HIS A 93 -5.40 -3.60 -10.33
N THR A 94 -4.78 -2.52 -9.85
CA THR A 94 -3.61 -1.95 -10.51
C THR A 94 -2.45 -2.88 -10.25
N ASP A 95 -2.32 -3.90 -11.12
CA ASP A 95 -1.13 -4.72 -11.19
C ASP A 95 0.04 -3.78 -11.55
N GLY A 96 0.96 -3.59 -10.60
CA GLY A 96 2.17 -2.80 -10.81
C GLY A 96 2.97 -3.39 -11.96
N CYS A 97 3.05 -2.66 -13.08
CA CYS A 97 3.95 -2.95 -14.20
C CYS A 97 5.27 -2.21 -14.01
#